data_AF-A0A2G8RIF6-F1
#
_entry.id   AF-A0A2G8RIF6-F1
#
_cell.length_a   1.000
_cell.length_b   1.000
_cell.length_c   1.000
_cell.angle_alpha   90.00
_cell.angle_beta   90.00
_cell.angle_gamma   90.00
#
_symmetry.space_group_name_H-M   'P 1'
#
loop_
_entity.id
_entity.type
_entity.pdbx_description
1 polymer ?
#
loop_
_entity_poly.entity_id
_entity_poly.type
_entity_poly.pdbx_seq_one_letter_code
_entity_poly.pdbx_strand_id
1 'polypeptide(L)'
;MAFNLIRQAVLVEGCITRPLVLHADNGSPMKGAAMKTTMEKLGITASYSRPRVSNDNPFSEALFRTCKYRPNWPTKGFATKADAQAWVRTFAS
;
A
#
# COMPACT_ATOMS: atom_id res chain seq x y z
N MET A 1 -9.03 9.03 -2.96
CA MET A 1 -7.67 9.53 -2.65
C MET A 1 -7.01 8.62 -1.63
N ALA A 2 -5.68 8.47 -1.65
CA ALA A 2 -4.92 7.50 -0.86
C ALA A 2 -5.11 7.62 0.67
N PHE A 3 -5.40 8.82 1.19
CA PHE A 3 -5.57 9.04 2.63
C PHE A 3 -6.79 8.29 3.23
N ASN A 4 -7.85 8.09 2.44
CA ASN A 4 -9.03 7.32 2.89
C ASN A 4 -8.66 5.87 3.19
N LEU A 5 -7.74 5.29 2.40
CA LEU A 5 -7.30 3.92 2.58
C LEU A 5 -6.51 3.76 3.90
N ILE A 6 -5.63 4.71 4.23
CA ILE A 6 -4.90 4.68 5.51
C ILE A 6 -5.86 4.77 6.69
N ARG A 7 -6.84 5.69 6.62
CA ARG A 7 -7.87 5.78 7.66
C ARG A 7 -8.61 4.45 7.85
N GLN A 8 -9.04 3.83 6.75
CA GLN A 8 -9.73 2.54 6.81
C GLN A 8 -8.84 1.44 7.38
N ALA A 9 -7.59 1.34 6.94
CA ALA A 9 -6.64 0.34 7.43
C ALA A 9 -6.40 0.47 8.94
N VAL A 10 -6.16 1.67 9.46
CA VAL A 10 -5.97 1.89 10.90
C VAL A 10 -7.20 1.48 11.72
N LEU A 11 -8.41 1.77 11.21
CA LEU A 11 -9.66 1.39 11.85
C LEU A 11 -9.85 -0.13 11.87
N VAL A 12 -9.62 -0.80 10.74
CA VAL A 12 -9.78 -2.26 10.60
C VAL A 12 -8.77 -3.01 11.46
N GLU A 13 -7.52 -2.58 11.48
CA GLU A 13 -6.44 -3.21 12.26
C GLU A 13 -6.48 -2.84 13.76
N GLY A 14 -7.37 -1.92 14.17
CA GLY A 14 -7.48 -1.49 15.58
C GLY A 14 -6.23 -0.76 16.10
N CYS A 15 -5.42 -0.19 15.20
CA CYS A 15 -4.12 0.41 15.54
C CYS A 15 -4.20 1.91 15.88
N ILE A 16 -5.39 2.41 16.23
CA ILE A 16 -5.59 3.81 16.65
C ILE A 16 -4.71 4.06 17.89
N THR A 17 -3.96 5.16 17.90
CA THR A 17 -3.07 5.62 18.99
C THR A 17 -1.84 4.76 19.33
N ARG A 18 -1.53 3.72 18.55
CA ARG A 18 -0.26 3.00 18.67
C ARG A 18 0.81 3.69 17.82
N PRO A 19 2.07 3.81 18.28
CA PRO A 19 3.16 4.27 17.43
C PRO A 19 3.30 3.35 16.21
N LEU A 20 2.98 3.89 15.03
CA LEU A 20 3.04 3.17 13.77
C LEU A 20 4.07 3.83 12.86
N VAL A 21 4.84 3.03 12.16
CA VAL A 21 5.70 3.52 11.07
C VAL A 21 5.09 3.05 9.75
N LEU A 22 4.70 3.99 8.90
CA LEU A 22 4.27 3.68 7.52
C LEU A 22 5.45 3.91 6.59
N HIS A 23 5.99 2.83 6.03
CA HIS A 23 7.03 2.90 5.01
C HIS A 23 6.40 2.95 3.61
N ALA A 24 6.75 3.97 2.83
CA ALA A 24 6.16 4.22 1.51
C ALA A 24 7.19 4.72 0.48
N ASP A 25 6.83 4.68 -0.80
CA ASP A 25 7.69 5.25 -1.84
C ASP A 25 7.85 6.77 -1.67
N ASN A 26 9.02 7.28 -2.07
CA ASN A 26 9.36 8.70 -2.02
C ASN A 26 8.69 9.55 -3.13
N GLY A 27 7.58 9.06 -3.69
CA GLY A 27 6.84 9.71 -4.75
C GLY A 27 6.07 10.94 -4.27
N SER A 28 5.86 11.92 -5.15
CA SER A 28 5.12 13.16 -4.85
C SER A 28 3.72 12.94 -4.21
N PRO A 29 2.92 11.93 -4.61
CA PRO A 29 1.62 11.67 -3.97
C PRO A 29 1.72 11.29 -2.49
N MET A 30 2.75 10.52 -2.11
CA MET A 30 2.96 10.07 -0.72
C MET A 30 3.49 11.18 0.18
N LYS A 31 4.10 12.21 -0.41
CA LYS A 31 4.58 13.41 0.29
C LYS A 31 3.59 14.59 0.27
N GLY A 32 2.41 14.41 -0.33
CA GLY A 32 1.40 15.47 -0.42
C GLY A 32 0.89 15.89 0.97
N ALA A 33 0.54 17.18 1.10
CA ALA A 33 0.12 17.77 2.38
C ALA A 33 -1.05 17.00 3.03
N ALA A 34 -2.08 16.64 2.26
CA ALA A 34 -3.24 15.90 2.78
C ALA A 34 -2.86 14.53 3.37
N MET A 35 -1.87 13.86 2.77
CA MET A 35 -1.37 12.56 3.23
C MET A 35 -0.61 12.72 4.55
N LYS A 36 0.30 13.70 4.60
CA LYS A 36 1.09 14.03 5.79
C LYS A 36 0.19 14.40 6.98
N THR A 37 -0.76 15.31 6.78
CA THR A 37 -1.72 15.71 7.82
C THR A 37 -2.57 14.55 8.31
N THR A 38 -2.94 13.61 7.43
CA THR A 38 -3.69 12.42 7.84
C THR A 38 -2.85 11.49 8.71
N MET A 39 -1.59 11.24 8.33
CA MET A 39 -0.66 10.42 9.12
C MET A 39 -0.41 11.03 10.51
N GLU A 40 -0.15 12.34 10.57
CA GLU A 40 0.04 13.07 11.84
C GLU A 40 -1.18 12.94 12.76
N LYS A 41 -2.39 13.13 12.23
CA LYS A 41 -3.65 12.98 13.00
C LYS A 41 -3.88 11.56 13.52
N LEU A 42 -3.30 10.55 12.86
CA LEU A 42 -3.43 9.15 13.25
C LEU A 42 -2.26 8.66 14.13
N GLY A 43 -1.27 9.52 14.42
CA GLY A 43 -0.07 9.13 15.19
C GLY A 43 0.92 8.26 14.40
N ILE A 44 0.88 8.33 13.06
CA ILE A 44 1.73 7.54 12.17
C ILE A 44 2.98 8.33 11.81
N THR A 45 4.15 7.73 12.02
CA THR A 45 5.44 8.22 11.54
C THR A 45 5.67 7.75 10.11
N ALA A 46 5.90 8.68 9.19
CA ALA A 46 6.21 8.33 7.81
C ALA A 46 7.69 7.98 7.64
N SER A 47 7.96 6.88 6.94
CA SER A 47 9.28 6.47 6.48
C SER A 47 9.24 6.32 4.96
N TYR A 48 10.30 6.70 4.25
CA TYR A 48 10.31 6.68 2.80
C TYR A 48 11.51 5.96 2.21
N SER A 49 11.32 5.33 1.06
CA SER A 49 12.39 4.81 0.21
C SER A 49 13.43 5.90 -0.10
N ARG A 50 14.69 5.49 -0.34
CA ARG A 50 15.74 6.44 -0.71
C ARG A 50 15.39 7.21 -1.99
N PRO A 51 15.79 8.49 -2.11
CA PRO A 51 15.54 9.26 -3.32
C PRO A 51 16.10 8.53 -4.56
N ARG A 52 15.28 8.44 -5.62
CA ARG A 52 15.60 7.77 -6.89
C ARG A 52 15.80 6.25 -6.81
N VAL A 53 15.35 5.60 -5.73
CA VAL A 53 15.33 4.13 -5.60
C VAL A 53 13.88 3.68 -5.43
N SER A 54 13.25 3.21 -6.51
CA SER A 54 11.86 2.72 -6.50
C SER A 54 11.71 1.33 -5.87
N ASN A 55 12.81 0.59 -5.80
CA ASN A 55 12.84 -0.80 -5.33
C ASN A 55 13.57 -0.87 -3.98
N ASP A 56 13.14 -0.04 -3.04
CA ASP A 56 13.71 0.04 -1.70
C ASP A 56 12.71 -0.48 -0.64
N ASN A 57 11.84 -1.44 -1.02
CA ASN A 57 10.85 -2.03 -0.12
C ASN A 57 10.79 -3.56 -0.30
N PRO A 58 11.73 -4.31 0.33
CA PRO A 58 11.81 -5.76 0.16
C PRO A 58 10.52 -6.50 0.50
N PHE A 59 9.77 -6.01 1.50
CA PHE A 59 8.50 -6.60 1.92
C PHE A 59 7.44 -6.52 0.81
N SER A 60 7.21 -5.31 0.29
CA SER A 60 6.22 -5.10 -0.77
C SER A 60 6.66 -5.73 -2.10
N GLU A 61 7.95 -5.69 -2.41
CA GLU A 61 8.50 -6.32 -3.61
C GLU A 61 8.39 -7.84 -3.59
N ALA A 62 8.68 -8.48 -2.46
CA ALA A 62 8.50 -9.93 -2.30
C ALA A 62 7.03 -10.33 -2.50
N LEU A 63 6.09 -9.54 -1.97
CA LEU A 63 4.66 -9.76 -2.17
C LEU A 63 4.28 -9.63 -3.66
N PHE A 64 4.70 -8.56 -4.33
CA PHE A 64 4.39 -8.37 -5.76
C PHE A 64 5.04 -9.43 -6.64
N ARG A 65 6.25 -9.88 -6.30
CA ARG A 65 6.91 -10.99 -7.00
C ARG A 65 6.10 -12.28 -6.81
N THR A 66 5.72 -12.61 -5.58
CA THR A 66 4.90 -13.81 -5.30
C THR A 66 3.58 -13.78 -6.08
N CYS A 67 2.93 -12.61 -6.11
CA CYS A 67 1.69 -12.37 -6.83
C CYS A 67 1.83 -12.64 -8.35
N LYS A 68 2.87 -12.08 -8.99
CA LYS A 68 3.08 -12.20 -10.45
C LYS A 68 3.51 -13.60 -10.91
N TYR A 69 4.14 -14.38 -10.03
CA TYR A 69 4.69 -15.69 -10.38
C TYR A 69 3.76 -16.85 -9.98
N ARG A 70 2.55 -16.56 -9.47
CA ARG A 70 1.55 -17.58 -9.14
C ARG A 70 0.97 -18.19 -10.42
N PRO A 71 0.69 -19.51 -10.48
CA PRO A 71 0.19 -20.17 -11.69
C PRO A 71 -1.10 -19.57 -12.28
N ASN A 72 -1.93 -18.95 -11.43
CA ASN A 72 -3.20 -18.33 -11.80
C ASN A 72 -3.09 -16.82 -12.09
N TRP A 73 -1.88 -16.28 -12.29
CA TRP A 73 -1.67 -14.91 -12.70
C TRP A 73 -2.27 -14.66 -14.10
N PRO A 74 -3.16 -13.66 -14.27
CA PRO A 74 -3.78 -13.39 -15.55
C PRO A 74 -2.83 -12.62 -16.45
N THR A 75 -2.03 -13.36 -17.23
CA THR A 75 -1.01 -12.80 -18.15
C THR A 75 -1.60 -11.90 -19.23
N LYS A 76 -2.86 -12.10 -19.61
CA LYS A 76 -3.61 -11.26 -20.56
C LYS A 76 -4.21 -9.99 -19.92
N GLY A 77 -4.03 -9.81 -18.61
CA GLY A 77 -4.65 -8.72 -17.85
C GLY A 77 -6.10 -9.01 -17.45
N PHE A 78 -6.78 -7.96 -16.97
CA PHE A 78 -8.17 -8.01 -16.50
C PHE A 78 -9.07 -7.20 -17.43
N ALA A 79 -10.26 -7.71 -17.73
CA ALA A 79 -11.24 -7.01 -18.57
C ALA A 79 -11.83 -5.79 -17.86
N THR A 80 -12.06 -5.90 -16.54
CA THR A 80 -12.60 -4.81 -15.73
C THR A 80 -11.82 -4.60 -14.43
N LYS A 81 -12.01 -3.42 -13.83
CA LYS A 81 -11.52 -3.13 -12.47
C LYS A 81 -12.09 -4.11 -11.43
N ALA A 82 -13.34 -4.53 -11.59
CA ALA A 82 -14.00 -5.46 -10.66
C ALA A 82 -13.32 -6.83 -10.69
N ASP A 83 -12.97 -7.33 -11.88
CA ASP A 83 -12.25 -8.60 -12.03
C ASP A 83 -10.88 -8.56 -11.35
N ALA A 84 -10.15 -7.45 -11.54
CA ALA A 84 -8.88 -7.24 -10.86
C ALA A 84 -9.03 -7.25 -9.33
N GLN A 85 -10.06 -6.57 -8.80
CA GLN A 85 -10.32 -6.55 -7.37
C GLN A 85 -10.72 -7.92 -6.82
N ALA A 86 -11.54 -8.69 -7.55
CA ALA A 86 -11.94 -10.04 -7.14
C ALA A 86 -10.75 -11.01 -7.09
N TRP A 87 -9.88 -10.94 -8.10
CA TRP A 87 -8.67 -11.74 -8.15
C TRP A 87 -7.71 -11.40 -7.01
N VAL A 88 -7.47 -10.10 -6.75
CA VAL A 88 -6.58 -9.68 -5.64
C VAL A 88 -7.13 -10.12 -4.28
N ARG A 89 -8.46 -10.09 -4.07
CA ARG A 89 -9.08 -10.61 -2.85
C ARG A 89 -8.82 -12.11 -2.67
N THR A 90 -8.94 -12.88 -3.75
CA THR A 90 -8.65 -14.33 -3.75
C THR A 90 -7.16 -14.60 -3.54
N PHE A 91 -6.29 -13.71 -4.00
CA PHE A 91 -4.86 -13.82 -3.76
C PHE A 91 -4.48 -13.59 -2.29
N ALA A 92 -5.14 -12.62 -1.63
CA ALA A 92 -4.82 -12.13 -0.29
C ALA A 92 -5.58 -12.81 0.85
N SER A 93 -6.58 -13.65 0.55
CA SER A 93 -7.26 -14.54 1.50
C SER A 93 -6.40 -15.75 1.85
#